data_AF-A0A8H4TYJ6-F1
#
_entry.id   AF-A0A8H4TYJ6-F1
#
_cell.length_a   1.000
_cell.length_b   1.000
_cell.length_c   1.000
_cell.angle_alpha   90.00
_cell.angle_beta   90.00
_cell.angle_gamma   90.00
#
_symmetry.space_group_name_H-M   'P 1'
#
loop_
_entity.id
_entity.type
_entity.pdbx_description
1 polymer ?
#
loop_
_entity_poly.entity_id
_entity_poly.type
_entity_poly.pdbx_seq_one_letter_code
_entity_poly.pdbx_strand_id
1 'polypeptide(L)'
;MKSDAPYTKHRFYQLVKVYHPDRHSHTPDIDNIPHTIRLERYRLIVAANDLLSDPSKRQLYDNHGLGWTGGRPQTHSETVRNADRAWRYKAGSAVNNATWEDWERWYNARDGKVKDPLYMSNGLFATIVVVMCMIGAFAQMSRADQYGADLMEMKNQSNLAIGQQVTRRNTVAAGRSKDERVDMFLKDRENINYAFQPGKYDNEVLQASHGAGPGQNGRA
;
A
#
# COMPACT_ATOMS: atom_id res chain seq x y z
N MET A 1 24.84 43.95 -21.15
CA MET A 1 24.64 44.37 -22.54
C MET A 1 24.21 43.17 -23.36
N LYS A 2 22.91 42.99 -23.62
CA LYS A 2 22.44 41.99 -24.59
C LYS A 2 22.47 42.66 -25.96
N SER A 3 23.49 42.36 -26.76
CA SER A 3 23.44 42.67 -28.19
C SER A 3 22.63 41.56 -28.86
N ASP A 4 21.34 41.81 -29.09
CA ASP A 4 20.43 40.91 -29.81
C ASP A 4 20.74 40.82 -31.32
N ALA A 5 21.87 41.41 -31.74
CA ALA A 5 22.31 41.36 -33.12
C ALA A 5 22.67 39.92 -33.54
N PRO A 6 22.30 39.50 -34.75
CA PRO A 6 22.74 38.22 -35.31
C PRO A 6 24.26 38.19 -35.40
N TYR A 7 24.85 37.01 -35.17
CA TYR A 7 26.30 36.85 -35.20
C TYR A 7 26.83 37.12 -36.62
N THR A 8 27.88 37.94 -36.73
CA THR A 8 28.54 38.22 -38.00
C THR A 8 30.00 37.82 -37.95
N LYS A 9 30.47 37.13 -39.02
CA LYS A 9 31.87 36.67 -39.13
C LYS A 9 32.88 37.79 -39.37
N HIS A 10 32.43 39.04 -39.50
CA HIS A 10 33.30 40.18 -39.78
C HIS A 10 34.38 40.35 -38.69
N ARG A 11 33.99 40.34 -37.41
CA ARG A 11 34.93 40.46 -36.30
C ARG A 11 35.86 39.25 -36.20
N PHE A 12 35.33 38.05 -36.48
CA PHE A 12 36.12 36.83 -36.55
C PHE A 12 37.24 36.95 -37.61
N TYR A 13 36.93 37.36 -38.84
CA TYR A 13 37.93 37.51 -39.89
C TYR A 13 38.99 38.56 -39.56
N GLN A 14 38.61 39.68 -38.92
CA GLN A 14 39.58 40.68 -38.44
C GLN A 14 40.56 40.06 -37.46
N LEU A 15 40.06 39.33 -36.46
CA LEU A 15 40.88 38.73 -35.41
C LEU A 15 41.73 37.56 -35.93
N VAL A 16 41.21 36.74 -36.84
CA VAL A 16 41.98 35.67 -37.49
C VAL A 16 43.14 36.26 -38.29
N LYS A 17 42.91 37.34 -39.04
CA LYS A 17 43.99 38.03 -39.74
C LYS A 17 45.06 38.50 -38.74
N VAL A 18 44.67 39.09 -37.62
CA VAL A 18 45.64 39.57 -36.61
C VAL A 18 46.44 38.40 -36.00
N TYR A 19 45.78 37.32 -35.58
CA TYR A 19 46.38 36.28 -34.74
C TYR A 19 46.78 34.99 -35.48
N HIS A 20 46.73 34.93 -36.81
CA HIS A 20 47.05 33.70 -37.56
C HIS A 20 48.48 33.17 -37.25
N PRO A 21 48.68 31.86 -37.04
CA PRO A 21 49.98 31.29 -36.68
C PRO A 21 51.04 31.45 -37.78
N ASP A 22 50.62 31.48 -39.05
CA ASP A 22 51.50 31.63 -40.22
C ASP A 22 51.85 33.10 -40.55
N ARG A 23 51.26 34.06 -39.83
CA ARG A 23 51.63 35.46 -39.97
C ARG A 23 52.88 35.73 -39.15
N HIS A 24 53.98 35.89 -39.86
CA HIS A 24 55.25 36.34 -39.34
C HIS A 24 55.17 37.85 -39.05
N SER A 25 55.76 38.24 -37.92
CA SER A 25 55.76 39.54 -37.24
C SER A 25 56.03 40.75 -38.17
N HIS A 26 55.00 41.23 -38.88
CA HIS A 26 55.05 42.43 -39.73
C HIS A 26 53.99 43.47 -39.34
N THR A 27 53.42 43.34 -38.15
CA THR A 27 52.42 44.27 -37.62
C THR A 27 52.91 44.76 -36.27
N PRO A 28 53.22 46.07 -36.13
CA PRO A 28 53.94 46.59 -34.96
C PRO A 28 53.21 46.34 -33.62
N ASP A 29 51.90 46.12 -33.65
CA ASP A 29 51.06 45.88 -32.48
C ASP A 29 51.13 44.42 -31.93
N ILE A 30 51.64 43.47 -32.72
CA ILE A 30 51.66 42.03 -32.40
C ILE A 30 53.09 41.48 -32.27
N ASP A 31 54.09 42.26 -32.70
CA ASP A 31 55.50 41.88 -32.65
C ASP A 31 55.99 41.70 -31.21
N ASN A 32 55.36 42.38 -30.25
CA ASN A 32 55.64 42.25 -28.81
C ASN A 32 54.94 41.05 -28.14
N ILE A 33 54.08 40.31 -28.86
CA ILE A 33 53.35 39.17 -28.30
C ILE A 33 54.07 37.86 -28.67
N PRO A 34 54.50 37.06 -27.66
CA PRO A 34 55.11 35.75 -27.90
C PRO A 34 54.25 34.85 -28.79
N HIS A 35 54.91 34.04 -29.62
CA HIS A 35 54.23 33.12 -30.56
C HIS A 35 53.25 32.17 -29.86
N THR A 36 53.61 31.67 -28.68
CA THR A 36 52.76 30.80 -27.85
C THR A 36 51.44 31.47 -27.47
N ILE A 37 51.49 32.72 -27.01
CA ILE A 37 50.30 33.51 -26.65
C ILE A 37 49.46 33.83 -27.88
N ARG A 38 50.10 34.11 -29.02
CA ARG A 38 49.42 34.34 -30.30
C ARG A 38 48.61 33.10 -30.72
N LEU A 39 49.22 31.92 -30.61
CA LEU A 39 48.58 30.64 -30.90
C LEU A 39 47.40 30.35 -29.96
N GLU A 40 47.55 30.63 -28.66
CA GLU A 40 46.46 30.50 -27.70
C GLU A 40 45.28 31.42 -28.03
N ARG A 41 45.56 32.70 -28.33
CA ARG A 41 44.53 33.67 -28.74
C ARG A 41 43.83 33.22 -30.02
N TYR A 42 44.58 32.71 -31.00
CA TYR A 42 44.01 32.15 -32.22
C TYR A 42 43.06 30.98 -31.92
N ARG A 43 43.46 30.02 -31.09
CA ARG A 43 42.60 28.91 -30.66
C ARG A 43 41.32 29.39 -29.97
N LEU A 44 41.41 30.42 -29.12
CA LEU A 44 40.25 31.04 -28.47
C LEU A 44 39.30 31.70 -29.49
N ILE A 45 39.85 32.41 -30.48
CA ILE A 45 39.06 33.06 -31.54
C ILE A 45 38.30 32.01 -32.36
N VAL A 46 38.95 30.90 -32.71
CA VAL A 46 38.32 29.79 -33.45
C VAL A 46 37.21 29.16 -32.62
N ALA A 47 37.48 28.83 -31.35
CA ALA A 47 36.48 28.25 -30.44
C ALA A 47 35.28 29.19 -30.22
N ALA A 48 35.51 30.51 -30.12
CA ALA A 48 34.46 31.50 -30.00
C ALA A 48 33.58 31.57 -31.26
N ASN A 49 34.19 31.51 -32.45
CA ASN A 49 33.44 31.43 -33.70
C ASN A 49 32.60 30.14 -33.77
N ASP A 50 33.15 29.00 -33.34
CA ASP A 50 32.44 27.72 -33.36
C ASP A 50 31.22 27.70 -32.43
N LEU A 51 31.30 28.40 -31.30
CA LEU A 51 30.17 28.60 -30.37
C LEU A 51 29.14 29.59 -30.91
N LEU A 52 29.59 30.74 -31.43
CA LEU A 52 28.71 31.86 -31.80
C LEU A 52 28.09 31.72 -33.20
N SER A 53 28.69 30.91 -34.08
CA SER A 53 28.20 30.71 -35.46
C SER A 53 26.93 29.86 -35.54
N ASP A 54 26.70 28.99 -34.56
CA ASP A 54 25.49 28.17 -34.45
C ASP A 54 24.49 28.84 -33.49
N PRO A 55 23.31 29.26 -33.97
CA PRO A 55 22.30 29.91 -33.13
C PRO A 55 21.87 29.07 -31.92
N SER A 56 21.80 27.74 -32.06
CA SER A 56 21.41 26.86 -30.97
C SER A 56 22.48 26.79 -29.89
N LYS A 57 23.76 26.69 -30.27
CA LYS A 57 24.88 26.72 -29.32
C LYS A 57 24.99 28.08 -28.62
N ARG A 58 24.79 29.17 -29.37
CA ARG A 58 24.75 30.53 -28.81
C ARG A 58 23.63 30.69 -27.79
N GLN A 59 22.41 30.26 -28.13
CA GLN A 59 21.27 30.37 -27.22
C GLN A 59 21.47 29.56 -25.93
N LEU A 60 22.06 28.36 -26.04
CA LEU A 60 22.42 27.55 -24.87
C LEU A 60 23.47 28.26 -23.99
N TYR A 61 24.46 28.90 -24.60
CA TYR A 61 25.45 29.69 -23.86
C TYR A 61 24.83 30.92 -23.21
N ASP A 62 23.99 31.68 -23.92
CA ASP A 62 23.38 32.90 -23.41
C ASP A 62 22.38 32.62 -22.28
N ASN A 63 21.64 31.51 -22.34
CA ASN A 63 20.63 31.15 -21.34
C ASN A 63 21.20 30.39 -20.14
N HIS A 64 22.20 29.54 -20.37
CA HIS A 64 22.66 28.57 -19.37
C HIS A 64 24.17 28.62 -19.11
N GLY A 65 24.93 29.43 -19.85
CA GLY A 65 26.39 29.49 -19.76
C GLY A 65 27.09 28.24 -20.31
N LEU A 66 26.40 27.41 -21.10
CA LEU A 66 26.89 26.12 -21.58
C LEU A 66 27.59 26.22 -22.94
N GLY A 67 28.64 25.43 -23.16
CA GLY A 67 29.27 25.27 -24.48
C GLY A 67 30.59 26.03 -24.71
N TRP A 68 31.01 26.92 -23.79
CA TRP A 68 32.33 27.54 -23.88
C TRP A 68 33.43 26.59 -23.40
N THR A 69 34.39 26.28 -24.27
CA THR A 69 35.48 25.33 -23.99
C THR A 69 36.84 25.97 -23.76
N GLY A 70 36.95 27.30 -23.86
CA GLY A 70 38.21 28.03 -23.64
C GLY A 70 39.34 27.61 -24.59
N GLY A 71 39.01 27.20 -25.82
CA GLY A 71 40.01 26.79 -26.81
C GLY A 71 40.60 25.39 -26.60
N ARG A 72 40.05 24.62 -25.65
CA ARG A 72 40.38 23.20 -25.45
C ARG A 72 39.32 22.32 -26.11
N PRO A 73 39.68 21.19 -26.75
CA PRO A 73 38.69 20.20 -27.16
C PRO A 73 38.08 19.61 -25.89
N GLN A 74 36.83 19.96 -25.57
CA GLN A 74 36.15 19.28 -24.48
C GLN A 74 35.72 17.89 -24.94
N THR A 75 36.11 16.89 -24.16
CA THR A 75 35.54 15.56 -24.37
C THR A 75 34.08 15.60 -23.92
N HIS A 76 33.20 14.85 -24.58
CA HIS A 76 31.79 14.73 -24.18
C HIS A 76 31.65 14.40 -22.67
N SER A 77 32.60 13.64 -22.13
CA SER A 77 32.69 13.29 -20.71
C SER A 77 32.88 14.49 -19.76
N GLU A 78 33.58 15.55 -20.19
CA GLU A 78 33.81 16.75 -19.39
C GLU A 78 32.58 17.65 -19.39
N THR A 79 31.92 17.78 -20.54
CA THR A 79 30.68 18.56 -20.65
C THR A 79 29.58 17.98 -19.77
N VAL A 80 29.39 16.65 -19.80
CA VAL A 80 28.40 15.98 -18.93
C VAL A 80 28.75 16.15 -17.45
N ARG A 81 30.03 15.96 -17.07
CA ARG A 81 30.48 16.15 -15.68
C ARG A 81 30.31 17.58 -15.18
N ASN A 82 30.57 18.58 -16.04
CA ASN A 82 30.39 19.98 -15.68
C ASN A 82 28.91 20.34 -15.54
N ALA A 83 28.04 19.82 -16.41
CA ALA A 83 26.59 20.00 -16.31
C ALA A 83 26.02 19.36 -15.04
N ASP A 84 26.44 18.14 -14.73
CA ASP A 84 26.10 17.43 -13.50
C ASP A 84 26.54 18.22 -12.25
N ARG A 85 27.79 18.71 -12.25
CA ARG A 85 28.31 19.55 -11.16
C ARG A 85 27.51 20.84 -11.02
N ALA A 86 27.24 21.55 -12.12
CA ALA A 86 26.48 22.79 -12.11
C ALA A 86 25.05 22.60 -11.59
N TRP A 87 24.40 21.48 -11.94
CA TRP A 87 23.07 21.15 -11.43
C TRP A 87 23.05 20.99 -9.91
N ARG A 88 24.08 20.37 -9.32
CA ARG A 88 24.19 20.17 -7.87
C ARG A 88 24.37 21.46 -7.06
N TYR A 89 24.92 22.51 -7.64
CA TYR A 89 25.13 23.79 -6.94
C TYR A 89 24.07 24.85 -7.30
N LYS A 90 23.10 24.50 -8.15
CA LYS A 90 22.04 25.42 -8.54
C LYS A 90 21.06 25.62 -7.38
N ALA A 91 20.83 26.88 -7.01
CA ALA A 91 19.81 27.25 -6.03
C ALA A 91 18.42 26.77 -6.49
N GLY A 92 17.65 26.16 -5.58
CA GLY A 92 16.35 25.56 -5.89
C GLY A 92 16.42 24.24 -6.69
N SER A 93 17.60 23.61 -6.79
CA SER A 93 17.70 22.25 -7.34
C SER A 93 17.20 21.21 -6.35
N ALA A 94 16.75 20.06 -6.87
CA ALA A 94 16.28 18.91 -6.10
C ALA A 94 17.42 18.02 -5.56
N VAL A 95 18.66 18.50 -5.60
CA VAL A 95 19.86 17.70 -5.31
C VAL A 95 19.97 17.29 -3.84
N ASN A 96 19.43 18.11 -2.93
CA ASN A 96 19.52 17.87 -1.49
C ASN A 96 18.33 17.07 -0.94
N ASN A 97 17.54 16.43 -1.81
CA ASN A 97 16.27 15.82 -1.45
C ASN A 97 16.46 14.35 -1.00
N ALA A 98 17.14 14.13 0.12
CA ALA A 98 17.40 12.80 0.65
C ALA A 98 16.25 12.27 1.52
N THR A 99 15.55 13.18 2.21
CA THR A 99 14.40 12.84 3.05
C THR A 99 13.08 13.33 2.46
N TRP A 100 11.96 12.81 2.94
CA TRP A 100 10.63 13.26 2.51
C TRP A 100 10.39 14.75 2.84
N GLU A 101 10.93 15.21 3.97
CA GLU A 101 10.87 16.62 4.38
C GLU A 101 11.61 17.54 3.40
N ASP A 102 12.75 17.09 2.85
CA ASP A 102 13.50 17.87 1.86
C ASP A 102 12.76 17.97 0.52
N TRP A 103 12.08 16.88 0.11
CA TRP A 103 11.20 16.89 -1.06
C TRP A 103 10.04 17.86 -0.90
N GLU A 104 9.44 17.89 0.29
CA GLU A 104 8.34 18.80 0.62
C GLU A 104 8.82 20.27 0.60
N ARG A 105 9.97 20.58 1.19
CA ARG A 105 10.60 21.91 1.12
C ARG A 105 10.86 22.34 -0.32
N TRP A 106 11.36 21.45 -1.17
CA TRP A 106 11.61 21.75 -2.58
C TRP A 106 10.31 22.03 -3.35
N TYR A 107 9.27 21.22 -3.13
CA TYR A 107 7.95 21.43 -3.75
C TYR A 107 7.32 22.74 -3.30
N ASN A 108 7.38 23.05 -1.99
CA ASN A 108 6.86 24.29 -1.43
C ASN A 108 7.58 25.52 -1.99
N ALA A 109 8.91 25.45 -2.14
CA ALA A 109 9.70 26.53 -2.74
C ALA A 109 9.41 26.75 -4.24
N ARG A 110 9.08 25.68 -4.96
CA ARG A 110 8.76 25.75 -6.40
C ARG A 110 7.33 26.20 -6.68
N ASP A 111 6.37 25.62 -5.96
CA ASP A 111 4.94 25.83 -6.22
C ASP A 111 4.35 26.97 -5.36
N GLY A 112 5.16 27.55 -4.45
CA GLY A 112 4.81 28.71 -3.62
C GLY A 112 3.69 28.43 -2.61
N LYS A 113 3.38 27.16 -2.35
CA LYS A 113 2.26 26.73 -1.50
C LYS A 113 2.79 25.77 -0.45
N VAL A 114 2.76 26.21 0.81
CA VAL A 114 2.79 25.27 1.94
C VAL A 114 1.43 24.59 1.93
N LYS A 115 1.39 23.29 1.62
CA LYS A 115 0.15 22.53 1.74
C LYS A 115 -0.12 22.35 3.23
N ASP A 116 -1.15 23.02 3.74
CA ASP A 116 -1.62 22.69 5.07
C ASP A 116 -2.03 21.21 5.10
N PRO A 117 -1.68 20.46 6.16
CA PRO A 117 -2.17 19.10 6.33
C PRO A 117 -3.69 19.11 6.17
N LEU A 118 -4.20 18.37 5.18
CA LEU A 118 -5.64 18.25 4.95
C LEU A 118 -6.23 17.41 6.08
N TYR A 119 -6.56 18.07 7.19
CA TYR A 119 -7.41 17.50 8.19
C TYR A 119 -8.84 17.49 7.67
N MET A 120 -9.47 16.33 7.79
CA MET A 120 -10.90 16.21 7.56
C MET A 120 -11.66 16.97 8.65
N SER A 121 -12.79 17.59 8.30
CA SER A 121 -13.63 18.23 9.31
C SER A 121 -14.12 17.19 10.33
N ASN A 122 -14.22 17.59 11.60
CA ASN A 122 -14.74 16.72 12.68
C ASN A 122 -16.11 16.11 12.31
N GLY A 123 -16.93 16.86 11.57
CA GLY A 123 -18.22 16.39 11.07
C GLY A 123 -18.10 15.26 10.06
N LEU A 124 -17.20 15.35 9.08
CA LEU A 124 -17.00 14.29 8.09
C LEU A 124 -16.39 13.03 8.70
N PHE A 125 -15.54 13.19 9.72
CA PHE A 125 -15.08 12.05 10.53
C PHE A 125 -16.25 11.35 11.24
N ALA A 126 -17.08 12.12 11.96
CA ALA A 126 -18.20 11.57 12.70
C ALA A 126 -19.20 10.85 11.78
N THR A 127 -19.49 11.38 10.60
CA THR A 127 -20.41 10.73 9.65
C THR A 127 -19.86 9.41 9.13
N ILE A 128 -18.56 9.33 8.82
CA ILE A 128 -17.93 8.07 8.38
C ILE A 128 -18.00 7.01 9.48
N VAL A 129 -17.75 7.38 10.74
CA VAL A 129 -17.86 6.45 11.87
C VAL A 129 -19.29 5.94 12.04
N VAL A 130 -20.29 6.83 11.97
CA VAL A 130 -21.71 6.45 12.08
C VAL A 130 -22.11 5.52 10.94
N VAL A 131 -21.69 5.80 9.70
CA VAL A 131 -21.96 4.92 8.55
C VAL A 131 -21.32 3.55 8.75
N MET A 132 -20.08 3.49 9.24
CA MET A 132 -19.40 2.21 9.50
C MET A 132 -20.11 1.41 10.60
N CYS A 133 -20.56 2.07 11.67
CA CYS A 133 -21.37 1.44 12.72
C CYS A 133 -22.71 0.92 12.19
N MET A 134 -23.39 1.69 11.31
CA MET A 134 -24.64 1.28 10.67
C MET A 134 -24.45 0.04 9.80
N ILE A 135 -23.38 0.00 8.98
CA ILE A 135 -23.03 -1.17 8.17
C ILE A 135 -22.76 -2.38 9.07
N GLY A 136 -22.02 -2.20 10.17
CA GLY A 136 -21.75 -3.25 11.14
C GLY A 136 -23.02 -3.80 11.80
N ALA A 137 -23.92 -2.92 12.24
CA ALA A 137 -25.20 -3.32 12.83
C ALA A 137 -26.07 -4.10 11.83
N PHE A 138 -26.11 -3.66 10.56
CA PHE A 138 -26.88 -4.32 9.50
C PHE A 138 -26.31 -5.71 9.14
N ALA A 139 -24.98 -5.83 9.11
CA ALA A 139 -24.30 -7.11 8.88
C ALA A 139 -24.50 -8.10 10.03
N GLN A 140 -24.58 -7.63 11.27
CA GLN A 140 -24.87 -8.49 12.43
C GLN A 140 -26.34 -8.92 12.46
N MET A 141 -27.28 -8.03 12.07
CA MET A 141 -28.71 -8.37 12.03
C MET A 141 -29.00 -9.47 10.99
N SER A 142 -28.43 -9.37 9.79
CA SER A 142 -28.61 -10.40 8.76
C SER A 142 -27.98 -11.76 9.14
N ARG A 143 -26.93 -11.76 9.96
CA ARG A 143 -26.34 -12.99 10.52
C ARG A 143 -27.13 -13.55 11.71
N ALA A 144 -27.69 -12.69 12.55
CA ALA A 144 -28.47 -13.11 13.73
C ALA A 144 -29.72 -13.90 13.35
N ASP A 145 -30.39 -13.57 12.24
CA ASP A 145 -31.55 -14.32 11.75
C ASP A 145 -31.18 -15.76 11.36
N GLN A 146 -30.00 -15.98 10.79
CA GLN A 146 -29.53 -17.32 10.39
C GLN A 146 -29.16 -18.17 11.61
N TYR A 147 -28.42 -17.62 12.57
CA TYR A 147 -28.05 -18.36 13.79
C TYR A 147 -29.21 -18.53 14.77
N GLY A 148 -30.18 -17.61 14.77
CA GLY A 148 -31.36 -17.68 15.62
C GLY A 148 -32.30 -18.83 15.26
N ALA A 149 -32.47 -19.10 13.95
CA ALA A 149 -33.32 -20.18 13.45
C ALA A 149 -32.82 -21.56 13.92
N ASP A 150 -31.53 -21.86 13.76
CA ASP A 150 -30.94 -23.14 14.16
C ASP A 150 -31.02 -23.39 15.67
N LEU A 151 -30.86 -22.32 16.46
CA LEU A 151 -30.90 -22.39 17.93
C LEU A 151 -32.34 -22.57 18.44
N MET A 152 -33.31 -21.90 17.80
CA MET A 152 -34.74 -22.12 18.07
C MET A 152 -35.18 -23.52 17.64
N GLU A 153 -34.69 -24.03 16.52
CA GLU A 153 -35.01 -25.37 16.04
C GLU A 153 -34.47 -26.46 16.97
N MET A 154 -33.21 -26.36 17.41
CA MET A 154 -32.66 -27.28 18.42
C MET A 154 -33.45 -27.24 19.73
N LYS A 155 -33.81 -26.04 20.21
CA LYS A 155 -34.65 -25.91 21.41
C LYS A 155 -36.02 -26.53 21.21
N ASN A 156 -36.67 -26.29 20.07
CA ASN A 156 -37.97 -26.90 19.75
C ASN A 156 -37.88 -28.42 19.70
N GLN A 157 -36.86 -29.00 19.07
CA GLN A 157 -36.67 -30.45 19.05
C GLN A 157 -36.48 -31.05 20.45
N SER A 158 -35.69 -30.40 21.30
CA SER A 158 -35.51 -30.83 22.69
C SER A 158 -36.81 -30.74 23.51
N ASN A 159 -37.58 -29.65 23.34
CA ASN A 159 -38.87 -29.47 23.99
C ASN A 159 -39.89 -30.52 23.54
N LEU A 160 -39.92 -30.86 22.24
CA LEU A 160 -40.76 -31.93 21.72
C LEU A 160 -40.38 -33.29 22.31
N ALA A 161 -39.09 -33.60 22.40
CA ALA A 161 -38.60 -34.83 23.01
C ALA A 161 -38.98 -34.93 24.50
N ILE A 162 -38.81 -33.85 25.25
CA ILE A 162 -39.23 -33.77 26.67
C ILE A 162 -40.76 -33.96 26.77
N GLY A 163 -41.54 -33.30 25.92
CA GLY A 163 -43.00 -33.42 25.89
C GLY A 163 -43.47 -34.86 25.63
N GLN A 164 -42.80 -35.57 24.72
CA GLN A 164 -43.07 -36.98 24.45
C GLN A 164 -42.73 -37.86 25.66
N GLN A 165 -41.60 -37.63 26.33
CA GLN A 165 -41.21 -38.35 27.54
C GLN A 165 -42.20 -38.12 28.69
N VAL A 166 -42.65 -36.88 28.90
CA VAL A 166 -43.66 -36.54 29.92
C VAL A 166 -44.99 -37.21 29.61
N THR A 167 -45.43 -37.17 28.35
CA THR A 167 -46.68 -37.83 27.92
C THR A 167 -46.60 -39.33 28.16
N ARG A 168 -45.49 -39.97 27.78
CA ARG A 168 -45.25 -41.40 28.01
C ARG A 168 -45.21 -41.76 29.49
N ARG A 169 -44.58 -40.92 30.33
CA ARG A 169 -44.59 -41.11 31.80
C ARG A 169 -46.00 -41.01 32.37
N ASN A 170 -46.77 -40.02 31.93
CA ASN A 170 -48.15 -39.83 32.36
C ASN A 170 -49.06 -40.99 31.95
N THR A 171 -48.93 -41.51 30.72
CA THR A 171 -49.72 -42.67 30.27
C THR A 171 -49.35 -43.95 30.99
N VAL A 172 -48.06 -44.18 31.25
CA VAL A 172 -47.55 -45.34 31.99
C VAL A 172 -47.93 -45.28 33.49
N ALA A 173 -48.08 -44.07 34.05
CA ALA A 173 -48.57 -43.87 35.42
C ALA A 173 -50.12 -43.89 35.51
N ALA A 174 -50.83 -43.69 34.41
CA ALA A 174 -52.28 -43.74 34.35
C ALA A 174 -52.76 -45.20 34.41
N GLY A 175 -53.39 -45.59 35.52
CA GLY A 175 -53.88 -46.96 35.76
C GLY A 175 -53.12 -47.74 36.84
N ARG A 176 -52.04 -47.18 37.38
CA ARG A 176 -51.24 -47.81 38.44
C ARG A 176 -51.71 -47.46 39.85
N SER A 177 -51.54 -48.40 40.77
CA SER A 177 -51.84 -48.20 42.19
C SER A 177 -50.90 -47.15 42.83
N LYS A 178 -51.27 -46.61 44.00
CA LYS A 178 -50.46 -45.59 44.69
C LYS A 178 -49.04 -46.10 44.97
N ASP A 179 -48.90 -47.33 45.44
CA ASP A 179 -47.62 -47.91 45.84
C ASP A 179 -46.70 -48.13 44.64
N GLU A 180 -47.27 -48.56 43.50
CA GLU A 180 -46.53 -48.76 42.25
C GLU A 180 -46.01 -47.43 41.66
N ARG A 181 -46.76 -46.33 41.84
CA ARG A 181 -46.29 -44.98 41.45
C ARG A 181 -45.17 -44.49 42.36
N VAL A 182 -45.22 -44.80 43.66
CA VAL A 182 -44.17 -44.43 44.63
C VAL A 182 -42.87 -45.20 44.33
N ASP A 183 -42.95 -46.50 44.05
CA ASP A 183 -41.78 -47.31 43.68
C ASP A 183 -41.12 -46.82 42.39
N MET A 184 -41.91 -46.52 41.36
CA MET A 184 -41.42 -45.90 40.12
C MET A 184 -40.73 -44.55 40.36
N PHE A 185 -41.29 -43.70 41.22
CA PHE A 185 -40.70 -42.41 41.55
C PHE A 185 -39.36 -42.57 42.28
N LEU A 186 -39.26 -43.51 43.22
CA LEU A 186 -38.01 -43.81 43.92
C LEU A 186 -36.95 -44.30 42.95
N LYS A 187 -37.30 -45.22 42.05
CA LYS A 187 -36.42 -45.71 40.99
C LYS A 187 -35.95 -44.61 40.05
N ASP A 188 -36.85 -43.72 39.59
CA ASP A 188 -36.50 -42.61 38.69
C ASP A 188 -35.62 -41.57 39.42
N ARG A 189 -35.93 -41.25 40.68
CA ARG A 189 -35.14 -40.33 41.52
C ARG A 189 -33.74 -40.87 41.80
N GLU A 190 -33.61 -42.15 42.12
CA GLU A 190 -32.31 -42.79 42.34
C GLU A 190 -31.51 -42.87 41.03
N ASN A 191 -32.18 -43.17 39.91
CA ASN A 191 -31.56 -43.17 38.60
C ASN A 191 -31.01 -41.78 38.20
N ILE A 192 -31.77 -40.71 38.44
CA ILE A 192 -31.33 -39.33 38.14
C ILE A 192 -30.16 -38.89 39.03
N ASN A 193 -30.18 -39.21 40.33
CA ASN A 193 -29.14 -38.78 41.26
C ASN A 193 -27.82 -39.56 41.13
N TYR A 194 -27.87 -40.80 40.65
CA TYR A 194 -26.71 -41.70 40.63
C TYR A 194 -26.33 -42.22 39.25
N ALA A 195 -26.98 -41.76 38.17
CA ALA A 195 -26.78 -42.23 36.79
C ALA A 195 -26.82 -43.78 36.69
N PHE A 196 -27.85 -44.38 37.29
CA PHE A 196 -27.99 -45.83 37.40
C PHE A 196 -28.10 -46.47 36.01
N GLN A 197 -27.10 -47.25 35.61
CA GLN A 197 -27.21 -48.14 34.46
C GLN A 197 -27.82 -49.46 34.94
N PRO A 198 -29.01 -49.88 34.45
CA PRO A 198 -29.56 -51.18 34.82
C PRO A 198 -28.57 -52.27 34.42
N GLY A 199 -28.23 -53.12 35.39
CA GLY A 199 -27.32 -54.23 35.16
C GLY A 199 -27.97 -55.22 34.20
N LYS A 200 -27.15 -55.89 33.39
CA LYS A 200 -27.57 -56.90 32.40
C LYS A 200 -28.58 -57.95 32.96
N TYR A 201 -28.56 -58.18 34.27
CA TYR A 201 -29.38 -59.14 34.99
C TYR A 201 -30.74 -58.62 35.49
N ASP A 202 -30.98 -57.30 35.50
CA ASP A 202 -32.28 -56.74 35.93
C ASP A 202 -33.38 -56.98 34.88
N ASN A 203 -32.99 -57.08 33.61
CA ASN A 203 -33.88 -57.44 32.51
C ASN A 203 -34.37 -58.90 32.59
N GLU A 204 -33.58 -59.80 33.19
CA GLU A 204 -33.94 -61.22 33.32
C GLU A 204 -35.07 -61.41 34.34
N VAL A 205 -35.11 -60.59 35.40
CA VAL A 205 -36.14 -60.64 36.43
C VAL A 205 -37.50 -60.15 35.92
N LEU A 206 -37.52 -59.13 35.05
CA LEU A 206 -38.75 -58.64 34.40
C LEU A 206 -39.25 -59.57 33.29
N GLN A 207 -38.35 -60.32 32.64
CA GLN A 207 -38.71 -61.34 31.66
C GLN A 207 -39.27 -62.60 32.34
N ALA A 208 -38.72 -62.97 33.51
CA ALA A 208 -39.22 -64.09 34.31
C ALA A 208 -40.62 -63.85 34.90
N SER A 209 -40.99 -62.59 35.21
CA SER A 209 -42.33 -62.28 35.74
C SER A 209 -43.44 -62.30 34.68
N HIS A 210 -43.12 -62.30 33.38
CA HIS A 210 -44.10 -62.36 32.29
C HIS A 210 -44.21 -63.74 31.60
N GLY A 211 -43.50 -64.77 32.09
CA GLY A 211 -43.33 -66.06 31.41
C GLY A 211 -44.10 -67.26 31.96
N ALA A 212 -45.17 -67.07 32.75
CA ALA A 212 -45.98 -68.19 33.25
C ALA A 212 -47.33 -68.30 32.50
N GLY A 213 -47.34 -69.00 31.37
CA GLY A 213 -48.53 -69.45 30.63
C GLY A 213 -48.19 -70.73 29.83
N PRO A 214 -49.08 -71.73 29.76
CA PRO A 214 -48.68 -73.13 29.62
C PRO A 214 -48.32 -73.52 28.18
N GLY A 215 -47.32 -74.41 28.08
CA GLY A 215 -46.76 -74.91 26.83
C GLY A 215 -47.72 -75.72 25.97
N GLN A 216 -47.53 -75.59 24.66
CA GLN A 216 -48.15 -76.43 23.65
C GLN A 216 -47.05 -77.12 22.84
N ASN A 217 -47.05 -78.45 22.91
CA ASN A 217 -46.19 -79.37 22.17
C ASN A 217 -46.44 -79.30 20.67
N GLY A 218 -45.38 -79.42 19.87
CA GLY A 218 -45.48 -79.65 18.43
C GLY A 218 -44.25 -80.38 17.91
N ARG A 219 -44.38 -81.71 17.78
CA ARG A 219 -43.48 -82.60 17.04
C ARG A 219 -43.74 -82.48 15.54
N ALA A 220 -42.72 -82.88 14.79
CA ALA A 220 -42.60 -83.12 13.34
C ALA A 220 -42.25 -81.90 12.49
#